data_AF-A0A7E4V8Y5-F1
#
_entry.id   AF-A0A7E4V8Y5-F1
#
_cell.length_a   1.000
_cell.length_b   1.000
_cell.length_c   1.000
_cell.angle_alpha   90.00
_cell.angle_beta   90.00
_cell.angle_gamma   90.00
#
_symmetry.space_group_name_H-M   'P 1'
#
loop_
_entity.id
_entity.type
_entity.pdbx_description
1 polymer ?
#
loop_
_entity_poly.entity_id
_entity_poly.type
_entity_poly.pdbx_seq_one_letter_code
_entity_poly.pdbx_strand_id
1 'polypeptide(L)'
;MGCLGCLAGPICTGLLLMISVWGIFFLGGVGGLFYNQSMGLMADLPPESDEEKRADWSERVPKIEQLYRDNGRNCLIAAAAYVVVFLYSAVRMFFIARN
;
A
#
# COMPACT_ATOMS: atom_id res chain seq x y z
N MET A 1 5.82 12.87 -29.60
CA MET A 1 5.68 12.73 -28.14
C MET A 1 4.33 13.35 -27.72
N GLY A 2 3.15 12.79 -27.97
CA GLY A 2 2.75 11.39 -28.00
C GLY A 2 1.75 11.11 -26.87
N CYS A 3 0.67 11.89 -26.79
CA CYS A 3 -0.67 11.56 -26.25
C CYS A 3 -0.89 10.86 -24.88
N LEU A 4 0.09 10.70 -23.98
CA LEU A 4 -0.22 10.22 -22.62
C LEU A 4 -0.66 11.34 -21.65
N GLY A 5 -0.33 12.60 -21.97
CA GLY A 5 -0.65 13.78 -21.16
C GLY A 5 -2.03 14.41 -21.43
N CYS A 6 -2.77 13.97 -22.45
CA CYS A 6 -4.04 14.60 -22.84
C CYS A 6 -5.30 13.94 -22.24
N LEU A 7 -5.21 12.74 -21.65
CA LEU A 7 -6.39 12.02 -21.15
C LEU A 7 -6.79 12.33 -19.71
N ALA A 8 -6.01 13.15 -19.00
CA ALA A 8 -6.35 13.59 -17.64
C ALA A 8 -6.35 15.11 -17.59
N GLY A 9 -7.53 15.71 -17.83
CA GLY A 9 -7.76 17.12 -17.58
C GLY A 9 -7.49 17.50 -16.11
N PRO A 10 -7.60 18.80 -15.75
CA PRO A 10 -7.35 19.28 -14.39
C PRO A 10 -8.15 18.49 -13.32
N ILE A 11 -9.36 18.04 -13.67
CA ILE A 11 -10.22 17.21 -12.81
C ILE A 11 -9.61 15.82 -12.53
N CYS A 12 -9.13 15.12 -13.56
CA CYS A 12 -8.53 13.80 -13.40
C CYS A 12 -7.22 13.84 -12.60
N THR A 13 -6.42 14.89 -12.77
CA THR A 13 -5.20 15.10 -11.98
C THR A 13 -5.54 15.37 -10.50
N GLY A 14 -6.60 16.15 -10.23
CA GLY A 14 -7.13 16.34 -8.88
C GLY A 14 -7.62 15.05 -8.22
N LEU A 15 -8.32 14.18 -8.97
CA LEU A 15 -8.76 12.88 -8.48
C LEU A 15 -7.57 11.95 -8.14
N LEU A 16 -6.54 11.92 -8.99
CA LEU A 16 -5.31 11.16 -8.72
C LEU A 16 -4.60 11.63 -7.45
N LEU A 17 -4.56 12.95 -7.21
CA LEU A 17 -4.03 13.51 -5.97
C LEU A 17 -4.83 13.05 -4.75
N MET A 18 -6.16 13.13 -4.80
CA MET A 18 -7.03 12.72 -3.69
C MET A 18 -6.86 11.23 -3.38
N ILE A 19 -6.93 10.36 -4.39
CA ILE A 19 -6.76 8.91 -4.21
C ILE A 19 -5.36 8.59 -3.68
N SER A 20 -4.33 9.32 -4.13
CA SER A 20 -2.97 9.10 -3.64
C SER A 20 -2.83 9.45 -2.17
N VAL A 21 -3.39 10.59 -1.74
CA VAL A 21 -3.40 10.98 -0.31
C VAL A 21 -4.11 9.94 0.54
N TRP A 22 -5.30 9.49 0.10
CA TRP A 22 -6.04 8.45 0.80
C TRP A 22 -5.26 7.14 0.89
N GLY A 23 -4.65 6.70 -0.21
CA GLY A 23 -3.82 5.49 -0.26
C GLY A 23 -2.60 5.55 0.66
N ILE A 24 -1.92 6.70 0.77
CA ILE A 24 -0.77 6.88 1.66
C ILE A 24 -1.17 6.66 3.13
N PHE A 25 -2.24 7.34 3.59
CA PHE A 25 -2.69 7.21 4.98
C PHE A 25 -3.20 5.81 5.30
N PHE A 26 -3.98 5.23 4.39
CA PHE A 26 -4.53 3.89 4.58
C PHE A 26 -3.42 2.82 4.60
N LEU A 27 -2.57 2.76 3.58
CA LEU A 27 -1.51 1.75 3.48
C LEU A 27 -0.40 1.97 4.50
N GLY A 28 -0.10 3.23 4.86
CA GLY A 28 0.82 3.54 5.95
C GLY A 28 0.29 3.05 7.30
N GLY A 29 -1.00 3.27 7.58
CA GLY A 29 -1.65 2.80 8.80
C GLY A 29 -1.73 1.27 8.88
N VAL A 30 -2.18 0.62 7.82
CA VAL A 30 -2.25 -0.86 7.72
C VAL A 30 -0.85 -1.48 7.80
N GLY A 31 0.14 -0.89 7.11
CA GLY A 31 1.54 -1.33 7.21
C GLY A 31 2.07 -1.25 8.64
N GLY A 32 1.77 -0.18 9.37
CA GLY A 32 2.09 -0.05 10.80
C GLY A 32 1.41 -1.10 11.68
N LEU A 33 0.13 -1.40 11.42
CA LEU A 33 -0.62 -2.45 12.12
C LEU A 33 -0.03 -3.85 11.90
N PHE A 34 0.50 -4.12 10.70
CA PHE A 34 1.23 -5.36 10.41
C PHE A 34 2.52 -5.47 11.24
N TYR A 35 3.28 -4.39 11.44
CA TYR A 35 4.46 -4.41 12.32
C TYR A 35 4.12 -4.62 13.79
N ASN A 36 2.94 -4.17 14.23
CA ASN A 36 2.45 -4.42 15.58
C ASN A 36 1.78 -5.80 15.74
N GLN A 37 1.84 -6.67 14.73
CA GLN A 37 1.23 -8.00 14.72
C GLN A 37 -0.23 -8.00 15.20
N SER A 38 -1.03 -7.06 14.70
CA SER A 38 -2.42 -6.92 15.14
C SER A 38 -3.25 -8.17 14.80
N MET A 39 -3.96 -8.71 15.80
CA MET A 39 -4.81 -9.91 15.67
C MET A 39 -5.89 -9.74 14.59
N GLY A 40 -6.35 -8.50 14.36
CA GLY A 40 -7.37 -8.20 13.34
C GLY A 40 -6.91 -8.43 11.90
N LEU A 41 -5.61 -8.49 11.66
CA LEU A 41 -5.00 -8.71 10.35
C LEU A 41 -4.64 -10.18 10.09
N MET A 42 -4.94 -11.10 11.02
CA MET A 42 -4.65 -12.53 10.82
C MET A 42 -5.39 -13.10 9.61
N ALA A 43 -6.60 -12.61 9.34
CA ALA A 43 -7.41 -13.06 8.21
C ALA A 43 -6.83 -12.63 6.85
N ASP A 44 -5.98 -11.59 6.84
CA ASP A 44 -5.33 -11.07 5.64
C ASP A 44 -3.99 -11.76 5.34
N LEU A 45 -3.52 -12.63 6.23
CA LEU A 45 -2.32 -13.44 5.97
C LEU A 45 -2.64 -14.52 4.94
N PRO A 46 -1.64 -14.93 4.12
CA PRO A 46 -1.83 -16.04 3.20
C PRO A 46 -2.23 -17.30 3.98
N PRO A 47 -3.18 -18.09 3.44
CA PRO A 47 -3.72 -19.24 4.14
C PRO A 47 -2.63 -20.30 4.34
N GLU A 48 -2.54 -20.83 5.55
CA GLU A 48 -1.68 -21.96 5.86
C GLU A 48 -2.15 -23.22 5.13
N SER A 49 -1.18 -24.02 4.68
CA SER A 49 -1.44 -25.33 4.10
C SER A 49 -1.98 -26.33 5.13
N ASP A 50 -2.61 -27.42 4.69
CA ASP A 50 -3.15 -28.44 5.61
C ASP A 50 -2.05 -29.20 6.37
N GLU A 51 -0.80 -29.14 5.91
CA GLU A 51 0.37 -29.66 6.64
C GLU A 51 0.79 -28.70 7.76
N GLU A 52 0.81 -27.40 7.49
CA GLU A 52 1.15 -26.36 8.48
C GLU A 52 0.13 -26.29 9.60
N LYS A 53 -1.16 -26.46 9.29
CA LYS A 53 -2.22 -26.52 10.32
C LYS A 53 -2.08 -27.72 11.25
N ARG A 54 -1.43 -28.80 10.80
CA ARG A 54 -1.16 -30.00 11.60
C ARG A 54 0.10 -29.90 12.44
N ALA A 55 0.96 -28.91 12.17
CA ALA A 55 2.15 -28.64 12.97
C ALA A 55 1.79 -28.05 14.34
N ASP A 56 2.71 -28.21 15.29
CA ASP A 56 2.52 -27.67 16.65
C ASP A 56 2.51 -26.13 16.63
N TRP A 57 1.80 -25.53 17.58
CA TRP A 57 1.70 -24.06 17.67
C TRP A 57 3.06 -23.39 17.81
N SER A 58 4.01 -24.02 18.53
CA SER A 58 5.35 -23.47 18.74
C SER A 58 6.16 -23.32 17.43
N GLU A 59 5.92 -24.17 16.44
CA GLU A 59 6.57 -24.09 15.12
C GLU A 59 5.88 -23.09 14.18
N ARG A 60 4.59 -22.84 14.38
CA ARG A 60 3.77 -21.96 13.53
C ARG A 60 3.91 -20.48 13.84
N VAL A 61 4.01 -20.11 15.12
CA VAL A 61 4.16 -18.72 15.57
C VAL A 61 5.27 -17.95 14.85
N PRO A 62 6.52 -18.45 14.75
CA PRO A 62 7.59 -17.70 14.07
C PRO A 62 7.32 -17.51 12.57
N LYS A 63 6.64 -18.47 11.93
CA LYS A 63 6.26 -18.37 10.52
C LYS A 63 5.18 -17.30 10.31
N ILE A 64 4.17 -17.28 11.16
CA ILE A 64 3.12 -16.25 11.16
C ILE A 64 3.75 -14.86 11.38
N GLU A 65 4.69 -14.74 12.32
CA GLU A 65 5.40 -13.47 12.52
C GLU A 65 6.15 -13.00 11.27
N GLN A 66 6.83 -13.91 10.56
CA GLN A 66 7.48 -13.56 9.30
C GLN A 66 6.48 -13.08 8.24
N LEU A 67 5.34 -13.75 8.12
CA LEU A 67 4.27 -13.34 7.18
C LEU A 67 3.72 -11.95 7.50
N TYR A 68 3.55 -11.60 8.79
CA TYR A 68 3.19 -10.26 9.21
C TYR A 68 4.22 -9.21 8.76
N ARG A 69 5.51 -9.50 8.95
CA ARG A 69 6.60 -8.58 8.56
C ARG A 69 6.67 -8.41 7.04
N ASP A 70 6.52 -9.48 6.28
CA ASP A 70 6.55 -9.44 4.82
C ASP A 70 5.37 -8.66 4.25
N ASN A 71 4.15 -8.91 4.74
CA ASN A 71 2.96 -8.15 4.33
C ASN A 71 3.08 -6.67 4.73
N GLY A 72 3.56 -6.38 5.95
CA GLY A 72 3.81 -5.02 6.41
C GLY A 72 4.81 -4.27 5.53
N ARG A 73 5.90 -4.92 5.13
CA ARG A 73 6.88 -4.35 4.18
C ARG A 73 6.25 -4.05 2.82
N ASN A 74 5.44 -4.96 2.28
CA ASN A 74 4.76 -4.76 1.00
C ASN A 74 3.78 -3.57 1.06
N CYS A 75 3.01 -3.44 2.15
CA CYS A 75 2.12 -2.29 2.37
C CYS A 75 2.88 -0.97 2.43
N LEU A 76 4.02 -0.92 3.13
CA LEU A 76 4.84 0.29 3.21
C LEU A 76 5.47 0.66 1.86
N ILE A 77 5.94 -0.32 1.08
CA ILE A 77 6.46 -0.09 -0.27
C ILE A 77 5.36 0.45 -1.19
N ALA A 78 4.14 -0.11 -1.11
CA ALA A 78 2.99 0.39 -1.84
C ALA A 78 2.64 1.84 -1.43
N ALA A 79 2.65 2.15 -0.13
CA ALA A 79 2.46 3.51 0.38
C ALA A 79 3.52 4.48 -0.20
N ALA A 80 4.79 4.07 -0.25
CA ALA A 80 5.86 4.85 -0.86
C ALA A 80 5.62 5.10 -2.36
N ALA A 81 5.10 4.12 -3.10
CA ALA A 81 4.72 4.31 -4.50
C ALA A 81 3.61 5.35 -4.66
N TYR A 82 2.60 5.36 -3.77
CA TYR A 82 1.58 6.40 -3.77
C TYR A 82 2.15 7.80 -3.45
N VAL A 83 3.17 7.91 -2.60
CA VAL A 83 3.89 9.18 -2.39
C VAL A 83 4.53 9.67 -3.69
N VAL A 84 5.17 8.79 -4.44
CA VAL A 84 5.79 9.15 -5.73
C VAL A 84 4.74 9.64 -6.74
N VAL A 85 3.61 8.93 -6.85
CA VAL A 85 2.50 9.32 -7.74
C VAL A 85 1.88 10.67 -7.31
N PHE A 86 1.74 10.89 -6.00
CA PHE A 86 1.28 12.15 -5.44
C PHE A 86 2.21 13.30 -5.83
N LEU A 87 3.52 13.14 -5.62
CA LEU A 87 4.51 14.17 -5.96
C LEU A 87 4.51 14.48 -7.46
N TYR A 88 4.49 13.45 -8.32
CA TYR A 88 4.40 13.65 -9.77
C TYR A 88 3.12 14.39 -10.18
N SER A 89 1.98 13.99 -9.63
CA SER A 89 0.69 14.62 -9.93
C SER A 89 0.62 16.05 -9.40
N ALA A 90 1.25 16.34 -8.25
CA ALA A 90 1.30 17.67 -7.65
C ALA A 90 2.16 18.63 -8.48
N VAL A 91 3.33 18.17 -8.94
CA VAL A 91 4.19 18.92 -9.85
C VAL A 91 3.43 19.23 -11.15
N ARG A 92 2.77 18.23 -11.74
CA ARG A 92 1.95 18.41 -12.95
C ARG A 92 0.84 19.44 -12.74
N MET A 93 0.11 19.36 -11.62
CA MET A 93 -0.95 20.32 -11.31
C MET A 93 -0.40 21.75 -11.12
N PHE A 94 0.76 21.90 -10.50
CA PHE A 94 1.41 23.19 -10.33
C PHE A 94 1.79 23.82 -11.67
N PHE A 95 2.33 23.04 -12.61
CA PHE A 95 2.63 23.54 -13.96
C PHE A 95 1.36 23.92 -14.74
N ILE A 96 0.29 23.13 -14.64
CA ILE A 96 -1.00 23.44 -15.28
C ILE A 96 -1.62 24.71 -14.70
N ALA A 97 -1.54 24.92 -13.39
CA ALA A 97 -2.13 26.10 -12.74
C ALA A 97 -1.37 27.42 -13.02
N ARG A 98 -0.13 27.33 -13.50
CA ARG A 98 0.75 28.48 -13.74
C ARG A 98 0.79 28.94 -15.21
N ASN A 99 0.17 28.18 -16.12
CA ASN A 99 0.11 28.42 -17.56
C ASN A 99 -1.33 28.72 -17.99
#